data_AF-A0A850PBY6-F1
#
_entry.id   AF-A0A850PBY6-F1
#
_cell.length_a   1.000
_cell.length_b   1.000
_cell.length_c   1.000
_cell.angle_alpha   90.00
_cell.angle_beta   90.00
_cell.angle_gamma   90.00
#
_symmetry.space_group_name_H-M   'P 1'
#
loop_
_entity.id
_entity.type
_entity.pdbx_description
1 polymer ?
#
loop_
_entity_poly.entity_id
_entity_poly.type
_entity_poly.pdbx_seq_one_letter_code
_entity_poly.pdbx_strand_id
1 'polypeptide(L)'
;MLPIEIRDERPFDLARALRLGLWLVAHFVFYFVQQVAELLAPFVLILGVGWAILPKAMEAVTRSTSSADPQTHDIIAHVSDAIPAQIVVGSHVLTASGLIFDGFALMAVAAAGSTIAALAAREL
;
A
#
# COMPACT_ATOMS: atom_id res chain seq x y z
N MET A 1 -28.01 -30.16 -58.21
CA MET A 1 -27.99 -30.65 -56.82
C MET A 1 -26.82 -29.95 -56.14
N LEU A 2 -27.08 -28.86 -55.42
CA LEU A 2 -26.02 -28.07 -54.74
C LEU A 2 -25.72 -28.71 -53.37
N PRO A 3 -24.44 -28.87 -52.99
CA PRO A 3 -24.10 -29.39 -51.68
C PRO A 3 -24.50 -28.37 -50.59
N ILE A 4 -25.30 -28.82 -49.63
CA ILE A 4 -25.63 -28.06 -48.43
C ILE A 4 -24.41 -28.10 -47.52
N GLU A 5 -23.72 -26.98 -47.40
CA GLU A 5 -22.63 -26.78 -46.45
C GLU A 5 -23.23 -26.71 -45.05
N ILE A 6 -23.17 -27.83 -44.32
CA ILE A 6 -23.59 -27.89 -42.91
C ILE A 6 -22.55 -27.09 -42.13
N ARG A 7 -22.92 -25.85 -41.77
CA ARG A 7 -22.14 -24.99 -40.89
C ARG A 7 -22.03 -25.69 -39.53
N ASP A 8 -20.85 -26.22 -39.25
CA ASP A 8 -20.50 -26.85 -37.99
C ASP A 8 -20.45 -25.78 -36.90
N GLU A 9 -21.58 -25.58 -36.20
CA GLU A 9 -21.65 -24.70 -35.04
C GLU A 9 -20.87 -25.37 -33.91
N ARG A 10 -19.57 -25.03 -33.81
CA ARG A 10 -18.69 -25.60 -32.78
C ARG A 10 -19.36 -25.47 -31.40
N PRO A 11 -19.44 -26.56 -30.61
CA PRO A 11 -20.00 -26.48 -29.29
C PRO A 11 -19.18 -25.48 -28.47
N PHE A 12 -19.87 -24.61 -27.75
CA PHE A 12 -19.28 -23.70 -26.79
C PHE A 12 -18.34 -24.50 -25.88
N ASP A 13 -17.03 -24.25 -25.99
CA ASP A 13 -16.02 -24.94 -25.20
C ASP A 13 -16.06 -24.39 -23.77
N LEU A 14 -16.96 -24.99 -22.98
CA LEU A 14 -17.24 -24.58 -21.60
C LEU A 14 -15.97 -24.68 -20.73
N ALA A 15 -15.06 -25.60 -21.02
CA ALA A 15 -13.78 -25.71 -20.33
C ALA A 15 -12.87 -24.51 -20.63
N ARG A 16 -12.81 -24.09 -21.91
CA ARG A 16 -12.11 -22.85 -22.30
C ARG A 16 -12.72 -21.61 -21.68
N ALA A 17 -14.06 -21.52 -21.63
CA ALA A 17 -14.76 -20.40 -21.01
C ALA A 17 -14.49 -20.31 -19.50
N LEU A 18 -14.51 -21.45 -18.79
CA LEU A 18 -14.19 -21.51 -17.36
C LEU A 18 -12.74 -21.14 -17.07
N ARG A 19 -11.79 -21.65 -17.87
CA ARG A 19 -10.36 -21.29 -17.75
C ARG A 19 -10.16 -19.79 -17.93
N LEU A 20 -10.81 -19.20 -18.93
CA LEU A 20 -10.74 -17.77 -19.19
C LEU A 20 -11.38 -16.95 -18.05
N GLY A 21 -12.54 -17.39 -17.54
CA GLY A 21 -13.18 -16.76 -16.39
C GLY A 21 -12.31 -16.77 -15.13
N LEU A 22 -11.71 -17.92 -14.81
CA LEU A 22 -10.78 -18.04 -13.68
C LEU A 22 -9.59 -17.10 -13.85
N TRP A 23 -9.07 -16.99 -15.08
CA TRP A 23 -7.94 -16.12 -15.35
C TRP A 23 -8.29 -14.64 -15.23
N LEU A 24 -9.46 -14.22 -15.73
CA LEU A 24 -9.95 -12.85 -15.55
C LEU A 24 -10.10 -12.47 -14.08
N VAL A 25 -10.65 -13.37 -13.26
CA VAL A 25 -10.79 -13.14 -11.81
C VAL A 25 -9.41 -13.01 -11.15
N ALA A 26 -8.49 -13.93 -11.44
CA ALA A 26 -7.14 -13.87 -10.89
C ALA A 26 -6.42 -12.57 -11.30
N HIS A 27 -6.46 -12.23 -12.58
CA HIS A 27 -5.86 -11.02 -13.12
C HIS A 27 -6.44 -9.76 -12.48
N PHE A 28 -7.77 -9.69 -12.36
CA PHE A 28 -8.45 -8.59 -11.69
C PHE A 28 -8.00 -8.44 -10.24
N VAL A 29 -7.94 -9.53 -9.47
CA VAL A 29 -7.51 -9.48 -8.07
C VAL A 29 -6.08 -8.97 -7.93
N PHE A 30 -5.15 -9.45 -8.75
CA PHE A 30 -3.76 -8.98 -8.70
C PHE A 30 -3.64 -7.49 -9.01
N TYR A 31 -4.29 -7.03 -10.08
CA TYR A 31 -4.28 -5.62 -10.46
C TYR A 31 -4.98 -4.75 -9.42
N PHE A 32 -6.09 -5.21 -8.85
CA PHE A 32 -6.80 -4.47 -7.81
C PHE A 32 -5.94 -4.31 -6.56
N VAL A 33 -5.33 -5.40 -6.07
CA VAL A 33 -4.42 -5.36 -4.92
C VAL A 33 -3.24 -4.44 -5.20
N GLN A 34 -2.66 -4.50 -6.40
CA GLN A 34 -1.58 -3.62 -6.82
C GLN A 34 -2.00 -2.15 -6.78
N GLN A 35 -3.16 -1.79 -7.36
CA GLN A 35 -3.65 -0.41 -7.35
C GLN A 35 -3.93 0.10 -5.93
N VAL A 36 -4.54 -0.73 -5.09
CA VAL A 36 -4.77 -0.36 -3.68
C VAL A 36 -3.44 -0.16 -2.96
N ALA A 37 -2.46 -1.04 -3.17
CA ALA A 37 -1.15 -0.93 -2.55
C ALA A 37 -0.36 0.30 -3.05
N GLU A 38 -0.35 0.55 -4.36
CA GLU A 38 0.28 1.74 -4.97
C GLU A 38 -0.35 3.04 -4.48
N LEU A 39 -1.66 3.04 -4.22
CA LEU A 39 -2.34 4.19 -3.66
C LEU A 39 -2.04 4.38 -2.18
N LEU A 40 -2.10 3.32 -1.36
CA LEU A 40 -1.97 3.43 0.10
C LEU A 40 -0.53 3.55 0.58
N ALA A 41 0.42 2.85 -0.04
CA ALA A 41 1.83 2.88 0.34
C ALA A 41 2.40 4.29 0.51
N PRO A 42 2.24 5.24 -0.44
CA PRO A 42 2.78 6.58 -0.27
C PRO A 42 2.17 7.32 0.92
N PHE A 43 0.87 7.19 1.18
CA PHE A 43 0.24 7.83 2.35
C PHE A 43 0.78 7.25 3.65
N VAL A 44 0.88 5.93 3.74
CA VAL A 44 1.42 5.22 4.90
C VAL A 44 2.88 5.61 5.15
N LEU A 45 3.70 5.69 4.10
CA LEU A 45 5.09 6.15 4.20
C LEU A 45 5.20 7.62 4.64
N ILE A 46 4.41 8.51 4.05
CA ILE A 46 4.40 9.93 4.43
C ILE A 46 4.03 10.09 5.90
N LEU A 47 3.00 9.38 6.36
CA LEU A 47 2.59 9.41 7.77
C LEU A 47 3.68 8.85 8.69
N GLY A 48 4.26 7.70 8.35
CA GLY A 48 5.32 7.08 9.14
C GLY A 48 6.59 7.92 9.21
N VAL A 49 7.07 8.43 8.07
CA VAL A 49 8.25 9.30 7.99
C VAL A 49 7.98 10.64 8.67
N GLY A 50 6.83 11.25 8.42
CA GLY A 50 6.42 12.50 9.06
C GLY A 50 6.41 12.39 10.59
N TRP A 51 5.83 11.31 11.11
CA TRP A 51 5.82 11.03 12.54
C TRP A 51 7.22 10.74 13.08
N ALA A 52 8.06 9.98 12.37
CA ALA A 52 9.44 9.72 12.80
C ALA A 52 10.33 10.98 12.85
N ILE A 53 10.04 11.97 12.01
CA ILE A 53 10.78 13.24 11.94
C ILE A 53 10.29 14.24 13.01
N LEU A 54 9.00 14.21 13.35
CA LEU A 54 8.37 15.22 14.21
C LEU A 54 9.09 15.45 15.56
N PRO A 55 9.46 14.43 16.35
CA PRO A 55 10.20 14.63 17.59
C PRO A 55 11.57 15.26 17.37
N LYS A 56 12.30 14.82 16.33
CA LYS A 56 13.64 15.32 16.00
C LYS A 56 13.61 16.78 15.56
N ALA A 57 12.57 17.17 14.82
CA ALA A 57 12.35 18.56 14.43
C ALA A 57 12.08 19.45 15.65
N MET A 58 11.26 18.98 16.60
CA MET A 58 10.97 19.70 17.85
C MET A 58 12.22 19.83 18.74
N GLU A 59 13.02 18.77 18.88
CA GLU A 59 14.29 18.84 19.61
C GLU A 59 15.27 19.85 18.99
N ALA A 60 15.35 19.89 17.66
CA ALA A 60 16.23 20.84 16.95
C ALA A 60 15.78 22.29 17.17
N VAL A 61 14.46 22.55 17.14
CA VAL A 61 13.88 23.87 17.46
C VAL A 61 14.16 24.25 18.91
N THR A 62 13.99 23.33 19.85
CA THR A 62 14.24 23.55 21.28
C THR A 62 15.69 23.94 21.54
N ARG A 63 16.66 23.22 20.94
CA ARG A 63 18.09 23.56 21.05
C ARG A 63 18.42 24.93 20.44
N SER A 64 17.77 25.28 19.33
CA SER A 64 17.96 26.56 18.63
C SER A 64 17.30 27.75 19.35
N THR A 65 16.33 27.49 20.21
CA THR A 65 15.63 28.48 21.04
C THR A 65 16.20 28.57 22.45
N SER A 66 17.43 28.10 22.68
CA SER A 66 18.15 28.28 23.95
C SER A 66 18.37 29.75 24.35
N SER A 67 18.19 30.69 23.42
CA SER A 67 18.17 32.15 23.67
C SER A 67 16.76 32.75 23.76
N ALA A 68 15.70 31.95 23.66
CA ALA A 68 14.31 32.40 23.80
C ALA A 68 13.94 32.56 25.28
N ASP A 69 12.88 33.34 25.52
CA ASP A 69 12.34 33.55 26.87
C ASP A 69 11.96 32.20 27.53
N PRO A 70 12.24 31.97 28.83
CA PRO A 70 11.98 30.71 29.51
C PRO A 70 10.55 30.20 29.34
N GLN A 71 9.56 31.09 29.23
CA GLN A 71 8.17 30.73 29.02
C GLN A 71 7.93 30.06 27.65
N THR A 72 8.66 30.47 26.60
CA THR A 72 8.56 29.86 25.26
C THR A 72 9.19 28.47 25.24
N HIS A 73 10.31 28.32 25.95
CA HIS A 73 11.01 27.04 26.06
C HIS A 73 10.14 25.99 26.79
N ASP A 74 9.47 26.37 27.87
CA ASP A 74 8.58 25.47 28.62
C ASP A 74 7.37 25.01 27.80
N ILE A 75 6.78 25.90 26.99
CA ILE A 75 5.67 25.54 26.09
C ILE A 75 6.13 24.53 25.02
N ILE A 76 7.30 24.75 24.41
CA ILE A 76 7.83 23.85 23.38
C ILE A 76 8.17 22.48 23.97
N ALA A 77 8.79 22.44 25.15
CA ALA A 77 9.13 21.19 25.84
C ALA A 77 7.87 20.39 26.21
N HIS A 78 6.81 21.07 26.67
CA HIS A 78 5.54 20.40 26.99
C HIS A 78 4.86 19.81 25.74
N VAL A 79 4.94 20.50 24.60
CA VAL A 79 4.40 20.01 23.32
C VAL A 79 5.22 18.84 22.78
N SER A 80 6.55 18.85 22.91
CA SER A 80 7.38 17.74 22.46
C SER A 80 7.12 16.46 23.24
N ASP A 81 6.92 16.57 24.56
CA ASP A 81 6.61 15.42 25.43
C ASP A 81 5.21 14.85 25.16
N ALA A 82 4.30 15.67 24.62
CA ALA A 82 2.96 15.22 24.25
C ALA A 82 2.91 14.41 22.94
N ILE A 83 4.01 14.33 22.18
CA ILE A 83 4.05 13.54 20.93
C ILE A 83 4.14 12.06 21.29
N PRO A 84 3.12 11.24 20.98
CA PRO A 84 3.11 9.84 21.35
C PRO A 84 4.13 9.05 20.52
N ALA A 85 4.86 8.13 21.17
CA ALA A 85 5.72 7.16 20.48
C ALA A 85 4.92 6.03 19.80
N GLN A 86 3.71 5.77 20.31
CA GLN A 86 2.79 4.78 19.78
C GLN A 86 1.34 5.25 19.97
N ILE A 87 0.47 4.89 19.05
CA ILE A 87 -0.98 5.12 19.15
C ILE A 87 -1.65 3.75 19.12
N VAL A 88 -2.54 3.50 20.08
CA VAL A 88 -3.33 2.25 20.11
C VAL A 88 -4.68 2.53 19.45
N VAL A 89 -5.01 1.78 18.40
CA VAL A 89 -6.31 1.84 17.71
C VAL A 89 -6.93 0.45 17.74
N GLY A 90 -7.99 0.29 18.54
CA GLY A 90 -8.57 -1.04 18.80
C GLY A 90 -7.54 -1.95 19.46
N SER A 91 -7.21 -3.07 18.82
CA SER A 91 -6.19 -4.03 19.26
C SER A 91 -4.82 -3.84 18.57
N HIS A 92 -4.65 -2.82 17.74
CA HIS A 92 -3.42 -2.59 16.99
C HIS A 92 -2.61 -1.45 17.59
N VAL A 93 -1.29 -1.67 17.67
CA VAL A 93 -0.32 -0.65 18.07
C VAL A 93 0.30 -0.07 16.80
N LEU A 94 0.04 1.22 16.56
CA LEU A 94 0.63 1.98 15.48
C LEU A 94 1.87 2.69 15.99
N THR A 95 2.97 2.50 15.27
CA THR A 95 4.24 3.20 15.49
C THR A 95 4.71 3.79 14.17
N ALA A 96 5.57 4.81 14.24
CA ALA A 96 6.15 5.41 13.05
C ALA A 96 6.95 4.38 12.21
N SER A 97 7.71 3.49 12.86
CA SER A 97 8.45 2.42 12.18
C SER A 97 7.53 1.36 11.57
N GLY A 98 6.43 1.01 12.25
CA GLY A 98 5.42 0.09 11.74
C GLY A 98 4.80 0.62 10.45
N LEU A 99 4.38 1.90 10.45
CA LEU A 99 3.87 2.56 9.25
C LEU A 99 4.91 2.55 8.12
N ILE A 100 6.17 2.88 8.38
CA ILE A 100 7.21 2.86 7.34
C ILE A 100 7.36 1.44 6.75
N PHE A 101 7.41 0.43 7.60
CA PHE A 101 7.51 -0.97 7.17
C PHE A 101 6.30 -1.41 6.34
N ASP A 102 5.09 -1.10 6.80
CA ASP A 102 3.85 -1.42 6.10
C ASP A 102 3.80 -0.76 4.71
N GLY A 103 4.27 0.48 4.60
CA GLY A 103 4.39 1.17 3.32
C GLY A 103 5.31 0.44 2.33
N PHE A 104 6.49 0.02 2.77
CA PHE A 104 7.39 -0.79 1.93
C PHE A 104 6.84 -2.19 1.65
N ALA A 105 6.15 -2.81 2.61
CA ALA A 105 5.52 -4.10 2.44
C ALA A 105 4.42 -4.05 1.37
N LEU A 106 3.60 -2.99 1.35
CA LEU A 106 2.61 -2.74 0.31
C LEU A 106 3.26 -2.61 -1.07
N MET A 107 4.36 -1.87 -1.19
CA MET A 107 5.11 -1.78 -2.45
C MET A 107 5.67 -3.13 -2.89
N ALA A 108 6.17 -3.94 -1.95
CA ALA A 108 6.65 -5.29 -2.24
C ALA A 108 5.52 -6.21 -2.73
N VAL A 109 4.33 -6.13 -2.11
CA VAL A 109 3.14 -6.87 -2.55
C VAL A 109 2.71 -6.43 -3.95
N ALA A 110 2.68 -5.13 -4.23
CA ALA A 110 2.38 -4.59 -5.56
C ALA A 110 3.34 -5.13 -6.62
N ALA A 111 4.65 -5.07 -6.35
CA ALA A 111 5.69 -5.55 -7.27
C ALA A 111 5.61 -7.07 -7.51
N ALA A 112 5.37 -7.85 -6.44
CA ALA A 112 5.18 -9.29 -6.54
C ALA A 112 3.92 -9.64 -7.35
N GLY A 113 2.80 -8.95 -7.08
CA GLY A 113 1.54 -9.13 -7.81
C GLY A 113 1.68 -8.86 -9.31
N SER A 114 2.34 -7.75 -9.66
CA SER A 114 2.66 -7.40 -11.05
C SER A 114 3.51 -8.47 -11.73
N THR A 115 4.55 -8.97 -11.04
CA THR A 115 5.46 -9.99 -11.58
C THR A 115 4.73 -11.32 -11.83
N ILE A 116 3.92 -11.77 -10.86
CA ILE A 116 3.14 -13.01 -10.99
C ILE A 116 2.11 -12.88 -12.10
N ALA A 117 1.39 -11.75 -12.18
CA ALA A 117 0.42 -11.52 -13.25
C ALA A 117 1.08 -11.50 -14.64
N ALA A 118 2.26 -10.89 -14.76
CA ALA A 118 3.02 -10.86 -16.00
C ALA A 118 3.52 -12.26 -16.42
N LEU A 119 4.01 -13.07 -15.46
CA LEU A 119 4.41 -14.45 -15.75
C LEU A 119 3.22 -15.32 -16.13
N ALA A 120 2.10 -15.21 -15.41
CA ALA A 120 0.89 -15.96 -15.69
C ALA A 120 0.26 -15.62 -17.05
N ALA A 121 0.44 -14.39 -17.54
CA ALA A 121 -0.04 -13.96 -18.85
C ALA A 121 0.78 -14.53 -20.02
N ARG A 122 2.02 -14.98 -19.77
CA ARG A 122 2.90 -15.56 -20.80
C ARG A 122 2.61 -17.03 -21.08
N GLU A 123 2.06 -17.75 -20.10
CA GLU A 123 1.80 -19.19 -20.16
C GLU A 123 0.37 -19.53 -20.66
N LEU A 124 -0.33 -18.53 -21.21
CA LEU A 124 -1.70 -18.62 -21.74
C LEU A 124 -1.75 -18.23 -23.21
#